data_AF-D7KVJ3-F1
#
_entry.id   AF-D7KVJ3-F1
#
_cell.length_a   1.000
_cell.length_b   1.000
_cell.length_c   1.000
_cell.angle_alpha   90.00
_cell.angle_beta   90.00
_cell.angle_gamma   90.00
#
_symmetry.space_group_name_H-M   'P 1'
#
loop_
_entity.id
_entity.type
_entity.pdbx_description
1 polymer ?
#
loop_
_entity_poly.entity_id
_entity_poly.type
_entity_poly.pdbx_seq_one_letter_code
_entity_poly.pdbx_strand_id
1 'polypeptide(L)'
;MGMSKSVKIILSLVLVVFLALAATKTEAKVIDYRGLSRGDHSRNCDRANPASCKKQEANPYRRGCETTLHCRGGTPDNPKR
;
A
#
# COMPACT_ATOMS: atom_id res chain seq x y z
N MET A 1 27.02 -43.26 -10.12
CA MET A 1 26.81 -43.58 -8.69
C MET A 1 25.39 -43.20 -8.31
N GLY A 2 24.52 -44.18 -8.04
CA GLY A 2 23.16 -43.91 -7.59
C GLY A 2 23.13 -43.68 -6.08
N MET A 3 22.57 -42.55 -5.62
CA MET A 3 22.41 -42.28 -4.20
C MET A 3 21.43 -43.28 -3.58
N SER A 4 21.78 -43.86 -2.44
CA SER A 4 20.90 -44.77 -1.70
C SER A 4 19.62 -44.03 -1.26
N LYS A 5 18.52 -44.78 -1.12
CA LYS A 5 17.20 -44.23 -0.74
C LYS A 5 17.29 -43.39 0.54
N SER A 6 18.04 -43.88 1.53
CA SER A 6 18.26 -43.20 2.80
C SER A 6 18.99 -41.87 2.64
N VAL A 7 20.01 -41.81 1.77
CA VAL A 7 20.74 -40.56 1.52
C VAL A 7 19.84 -39.51 0.86
N LYS A 8 18.92 -39.91 -0.04
CA LYS A 8 17.95 -38.99 -0.65
C LYS A 8 16.97 -38.43 0.39
N ILE A 9 16.48 -39.28 1.30
CA ILE A 9 15.57 -38.86 2.37
C ILE A 9 16.26 -37.84 3.28
N ILE A 10 17.47 -38.15 3.74
CA ILE A 10 18.27 -37.25 4.60
C ILE A 10 18.52 -35.92 3.89
N LEU A 11 18.93 -35.95 2.62
CA LEU A 11 19.21 -34.74 1.84
C LEU A 11 17.95 -33.87 1.68
N SER A 12 16.80 -34.49 1.39
CA SER A 12 15.52 -33.77 1.28
C SER A 12 15.10 -33.12 2.59
N LEU A 13 15.27 -33.81 3.71
CA LEU A 13 14.91 -33.31 5.04
C LEU A 13 15.78 -32.10 5.41
N VAL A 14 17.09 -32.22 5.18
CA VAL A 14 18.05 -31.15 5.40
C VAL A 14 17.72 -29.92 4.55
N LEU A 15 17.39 -30.13 3.26
CA LEU A 15 17.01 -29.04 2.36
C LEU A 15 15.73 -28.32 2.81
N VAL A 16 14.72 -29.05 3.27
CA VAL A 16 13.48 -28.46 3.82
C VAL A 16 13.78 -27.62 5.07
N VAL A 17 14.63 -28.11 5.98
CA VAL A 17 15.04 -27.37 7.17
C VAL A 17 15.77 -26.07 6.79
N PHE A 18 16.67 -26.11 5.81
CA PHE A 18 17.34 -24.90 5.32
C PHE A 18 16.38 -23.89 4.69
N LEU A 19 15.42 -24.36 3.89
CA LEU A 19 14.40 -23.48 3.30
C LEU A 19 13.51 -22.83 4.37
N ALA A 20 13.11 -23.57 5.40
CA ALA A 20 12.36 -23.03 6.52
C ALA A 20 13.15 -21.96 7.29
N LEU A 21 14.44 -22.21 7.55
CA LEU A 21 15.34 -21.24 8.20
C LEU A 21 15.61 -19.99 7.34
N ALA A 22 15.58 -20.12 6.01
CA ALA A 22 15.71 -18.98 5.11
C ALA A 22 14.41 -18.15 5.07
N ALA A 23 13.24 -18.81 5.08
CA ALA A 23 11.94 -18.15 5.06
C ALA A 23 11.66 -17.33 6.34
N THR A 24 12.19 -17.73 7.50
CA THR A 24 12.05 -16.92 8.73
C THR A 24 12.86 -15.62 8.69
N LYS A 25 13.79 -15.45 7.73
CA LYS A 25 14.53 -14.20 7.52
C LYS A 25 13.88 -13.27 6.51
N THR A 26 12.83 -13.70 5.83
CA THR A 26 12.05 -12.85 4.92
C THR A 26 10.85 -12.23 5.62
N GLU A 27 11.05 -11.77 6.85
CA GLU A 27 10.06 -10.95 7.56
C GLU A 27 10.34 -9.49 7.20
N ALA A 28 9.82 -9.04 6.06
CA ALA A 28 9.62 -7.61 5.85
C ALA A 28 8.55 -7.15 6.85
N LYS A 29 8.98 -6.85 8.08
CA LYS A 29 8.12 -6.47 9.22
C LYS A 29 7.27 -5.22 8.92
N VAL A 30 7.65 -4.46 7.90
CA VAL A 30 7.02 -3.20 7.51
C VAL A 30 6.90 -3.17 5.99
N ILE A 31 5.70 -2.88 5.50
CA ILE A 31 5.48 -2.52 4.10
C ILE A 31 6.03 -1.11 3.93
N ASP A 32 6.99 -0.93 3.01
CA ASP A 32 7.52 0.39 2.70
C ASP A 32 6.40 1.31 2.20
N TYR A 33 6.15 2.41 2.92
CA TYR A 33 5.19 3.44 2.53
C TYR A 33 5.52 4.06 1.17
N ARG A 34 6.76 3.92 0.67
CA ARG A 34 7.13 4.31 -0.69
C ARG A 34 6.32 3.56 -1.76
N GLY A 35 5.83 2.36 -1.47
CA GLY A 35 4.93 1.59 -2.34
C GLY A 35 3.47 2.05 -2.30
N LEU A 36 3.05 2.75 -1.25
CA LEU A 36 1.72 3.37 -1.19
C LEU A 36 1.73 4.60 -2.10
N SER A 37 1.15 4.51 -3.29
CA SER A 37 0.99 5.67 -4.19
C SER A 37 -0.06 6.69 -3.71
N ARG A 38 -0.73 6.42 -2.58
CA ARG A 38 -1.80 7.22 -1.97
C ARG A 38 -1.53 7.42 -0.48
N GLY A 39 -1.79 8.62 0.05
CA GLY A 39 -1.57 8.97 1.46
C GLY A 39 -0.75 10.24 1.66
N ASP A 40 -0.40 10.57 2.92
CA ASP A 40 0.30 11.81 3.30
C ASP A 40 1.84 11.69 3.32
N HIS A 41 2.41 10.70 2.66
CA HIS A 41 3.87 10.57 2.58
C HIS A 41 4.48 11.77 1.83
N SER A 42 5.69 12.17 2.25
CA SER A 42 6.45 13.22 1.59
C SER A 42 6.88 12.74 0.19
N ARG A 43 6.71 13.61 -0.82
CA ARG A 43 7.22 13.36 -2.18
C ARG A 43 8.54 14.10 -2.35
N ASN A 44 9.51 13.46 -3.00
CA ASN A 44 10.69 14.16 -3.48
C ASN A 44 10.28 15.00 -4.70
N CYS A 45 9.90 16.24 -4.45
CA CYS A 45 9.53 17.21 -5.48
C CYS A 45 10.76 17.71 -6.22
N ASP A 46 10.67 17.85 -7.53
CA ASP A 46 11.67 18.58 -8.31
C ASP A 46 11.60 20.08 -7.97
N ARG A 47 12.75 20.67 -7.64
CA ARG A 47 12.88 22.09 -7.32
C ARG A 47 12.70 22.97 -8.55
N ALA A 48 13.05 22.48 -9.75
CA ALA A 48 12.89 23.22 -10.99
C ALA A 48 11.41 23.27 -11.44
N ASN A 49 10.62 22.24 -11.10
CA ASN A 49 9.22 22.11 -11.52
C ASN A 49 8.28 21.85 -10.34
N PRO A 50 8.11 22.81 -9.40
CA PRO A 50 7.31 22.61 -8.20
C PRO A 50 5.83 22.33 -8.52
N ALA A 51 5.31 22.85 -9.63
CA ALA A 51 3.93 22.63 -10.07
C ALA A 51 3.61 21.16 -10.39
N SER A 52 4.63 20.35 -10.72
CA SER A 52 4.47 18.91 -10.96
C SER A 52 4.28 18.11 -9.66
N CYS A 53 4.64 18.69 -8.51
CA CYS A 53 4.58 18.01 -7.23
C CYS A 53 3.22 18.19 -6.53
N LYS A 54 2.17 17.63 -7.13
CA LYS A 54 0.86 17.53 -6.48
C LYS A 54 0.74 16.18 -5.79
N LYS A 55 0.40 16.18 -4.50
CA LYS A 55 0.00 14.93 -3.82
C LYS A 55 -1.29 14.42 -4.48
N GLN A 56 -1.43 13.10 -4.65
CA GLN A 56 -2.72 12.55 -5.04
C GLN A 56 -3.72 12.86 -3.94
N GLU A 57 -4.89 13.36 -4.34
CA GLU A 57 -5.99 13.62 -3.42
C GLU A 57 -6.43 12.30 -2.79
N ALA A 58 -6.33 12.20 -1.46
CA ALA A 58 -6.65 10.96 -0.73
C ALA A 58 -8.16 10.70 -0.69
N ASN A 59 -8.97 11.76 -0.68
CA ASN A 59 -10.42 11.69 -0.67
C ASN A 59 -10.98 12.52 -1.85
N PRO A 60 -11.64 11.89 -2.84
CA PRO A 60 -12.22 12.63 -3.96
C PRO A 60 -13.47 13.46 -3.57
N TYR A 61 -13.95 13.35 -2.33
CA TYR A 61 -15.13 14.07 -1.85
C TYR A 61 -14.89 15.58 -1.83
N ARG A 62 -15.69 16.31 -2.61
CA ARG A 62 -15.78 17.77 -2.53
C ARG A 62 -16.91 18.16 -1.62
N ARG A 63 -16.61 18.91 -0.55
CA ARG A 63 -17.66 19.49 0.29
C ARG A 63 -18.55 20.38 -0.58
N GLY A 64 -19.85 20.16 -0.48
CA GLY A 64 -20.84 21.09 -1.01
C GLY A 64 -20.77 22.44 -0.28
N CYS A 65 -21.67 23.34 -0.63
CA CYS A 65 -21.73 24.61 0.06
C CYS A 65 -22.33 24.46 1.47
N GLU A 66 -21.57 24.88 2.47
CA GLU A 66 -22.07 24.99 3.84
C GLU A 66 -23.11 26.10 3.93
N THR A 67 -24.14 25.91 4.75
CA THR A 67 -25.24 26.90 4.92
C THR A 67 -24.73 28.25 5.41
N THR A 68 -23.66 28.26 6.20
CA THR A 68 -22.92 29.46 6.66
C THR A 68 -22.27 30.25 5.53
N LEU A 69 -22.01 29.62 4.38
CA LEU A 69 -21.42 30.24 3.20
C LEU A 69 -22.48 30.84 2.26
N HIS A 70 -23.76 30.81 2.66
CA HIS A 70 -24.88 31.49 2.00
C HIS A 70 -24.97 31.27 0.48
N CYS A 71 -24.67 30.06 -0.01
CA CYS A 71 -24.78 29.79 -1.44
C CYS A 71 -26.23 29.90 -1.94
N ARG A 72 -26.40 30.62 -3.04
CA ARG A 72 -27.70 30.72 -3.72
C ARG A 72 -28.04 29.38 -4.39
N GLY A 73 -29.08 28.70 -3.90
CA GLY A 73 -29.62 27.47 -4.50
C GLY A 73 -29.64 26.21 -3.62
N GLY A 74 -29.44 26.32 -2.30
CA GLY A 74 -29.58 25.18 -1.39
C GLY A 74 -31.03 24.80 -1.10
N THR A 75 -31.74 24.23 -2.07
CA THR A 75 -32.93 23.41 -1.74
C THR A 75 -32.45 22.06 -1.24
N PRO A 76 -32.86 21.61 -0.04
CA PRO A 76 -32.67 20.21 0.33
C PRO A 76 -33.58 19.41 -0.60
N ASP A 77 -32.99 18.60 -1.48
CA ASP A 77 -33.76 17.57 -2.18
C ASP A 77 -34.43 16.72 -1.10
N ASN A 78 -35.76 16.84 -1.08
CA ASN A 78 -36.67 16.18 -0.19
C ASN A 78 -36.81 14.73 -0.66
N PRO A 79 -36.27 13.70 0.03
CA PRO A 79 -36.64 12.34 -0.27
C PRO A 79 -37.92 12.07 0.52
N LYS A 80 -39.09 12.25 -0.11
CA LYS A 80 -40.30 11.58 0.36
C LYS A 80 -40.07 10.06 0.26
N ARG A 81 -39.72 9.42 1.38
CA ARG A 81 -40.19 8.07 1.73
C ARG A 81 -40.16 7.90 3.24
#